data_AF-A0A7G1IEV8-F1
#
_entry.id   AF-A0A7G1IEV8-F1
#
_cell.length_a   1.000
_cell.length_b   1.000
_cell.length_c   1.000
_cell.angle_alpha   90.00
_cell.angle_beta   90.00
_cell.angle_gamma   90.00
#
_symmetry.space_group_name_H-M   'P 1'
#
loop_
_entity.id
_entity.type
_entity.pdbx_description
1 polymer ?
#
loop_
_entity_poly.entity_id
_entity_poly.type
_entity_poly.pdbx_seq_one_letter_code
_entity_poly.pdbx_strand_id
1 'polypeptide(L)'
;MTYHPSAALDRAVRCRDLTCRFPGCSRPARVCDIDHTIPFNHTDPGAGGRTVLANLKCLCRKHHRLKTFHGGITGWRDEQLPDGVVIWTSPTGKTYRTVPAGAELFSNPAPRRSRTRADERAARIARARNRNHVQRRANTAEQELRQARKAEIEARKFRNHMRDMLFLFKGDRSTSPFCTWVNDPRESEELPPDWRPPPAPPCLTIHHFDEQ
;
A
#
# COMPACT_ATOMS: atom_id res chain seq x y z
N MET A 1 -10.65 -13.84 21.31
CA MET A 1 -9.23 -13.62 21.67
C MET A 1 -8.54 -14.98 21.75
N THR A 2 -7.27 -15.11 21.34
CA THR A 2 -6.57 -16.41 21.30
C THR A 2 -5.58 -16.56 22.45
N TYR A 3 -5.49 -17.76 23.02
CA TYR A 3 -4.50 -18.08 24.05
C TYR A 3 -3.07 -18.07 23.51
N HIS A 4 -2.87 -18.65 22.32
CA HIS A 4 -1.54 -18.70 21.70
C HIS A 4 -1.16 -17.34 21.11
N PRO A 5 0.05 -16.83 21.44
CA PRO A 5 0.56 -15.60 20.85
C PRO A 5 0.85 -15.81 19.36
N SER A 6 0.70 -14.75 18.56
CA SER A 6 1.16 -14.78 17.18
C SER A 6 2.69 -14.92 17.12
N ALA A 7 3.24 -15.42 16.02
CA ALA A 7 4.68 -15.55 15.84
C ALA A 7 5.44 -14.21 15.97
N ALA A 8 4.78 -13.09 15.67
CA ALA A 8 5.36 -11.76 15.90
C ALA A 8 5.40 -11.39 17.39
N LEU A 9 4.33 -11.69 18.13
CA LEU A 9 4.24 -11.44 19.56
C LEU A 9 5.18 -12.35 20.36
N ASP A 10 5.29 -13.64 20.01
CA ASP A 10 6.23 -14.58 20.63
C ASP A 10 7.67 -14.06 20.52
N ARG A 11 8.09 -13.68 19.32
CA ARG A 11 9.41 -13.08 19.08
C ARG A 11 9.61 -11.79 19.89
N ALA A 12 8.62 -10.91 19.93
CA ALA A 12 8.71 -9.66 20.69
C ALA A 12 8.92 -9.90 22.18
N VAL A 13 8.19 -10.85 22.78
CA VAL A 13 8.35 -11.24 24.20
C VAL A 13 9.76 -11.80 24.43
N ARG A 14 10.21 -12.73 23.60
CA ARG A 14 11.55 -13.34 23.75
C ARG A 14 12.69 -12.34 23.57
N CYS A 15 12.58 -11.41 22.63
CA CYS A 15 13.57 -10.35 22.43
C CYS A 15 13.59 -9.35 23.57
N ARG A 16 12.42 -9.01 24.15
CA ARG A 16 12.32 -8.15 25.33
C ARG A 16 12.99 -8.81 26.54
N ASP A 17 12.70 -10.09 26.77
CA ASP A 17 13.05 -10.75 28.02
C ASP A 17 14.47 -11.32 28.02
N LEU A 18 14.93 -11.89 26.89
CA LEU A 18 16.20 -12.60 26.64
C LEU A 18 16.50 -13.81 27.54
N THR A 19 16.09 -13.77 28.79
CA THR A 19 16.19 -14.85 29.77
C THR A 19 14.86 -15.04 30.52
N CYS A 20 14.78 -16.11 31.29
CA CYS A 20 13.72 -16.35 32.25
C CYS A 20 13.55 -15.16 33.19
N ARG A 21 12.31 -14.77 33.45
CA ARG A 21 11.93 -13.58 34.23
C ARG A 21 11.76 -13.84 35.73
N PHE A 22 12.05 -15.06 36.19
CA PHE A 22 12.07 -15.37 37.61
C PHE A 22 13.36 -14.83 38.26
N PRO A 23 13.34 -14.34 39.52
CA PRO A 23 14.51 -13.76 40.17
C PRO A 23 15.73 -14.68 40.14
N GLY A 24 16.87 -14.14 39.67
CA GLY A 24 18.15 -14.86 39.63
C GLY A 24 18.27 -15.95 38.55
N CYS A 25 17.27 -16.13 37.67
CA CYS A 25 17.34 -17.16 36.64
C CYS A 25 17.92 -16.63 35.31
N SER A 26 19.01 -17.25 34.83
CA SER A 26 19.67 -16.88 33.56
C SER A 26 19.32 -17.77 32.37
N ARG A 27 18.33 -18.69 32.51
CA ARG A 27 17.96 -19.62 31.44
C ARG A 27 17.49 -18.85 30.19
N PRO A 28 18.00 -19.13 28.98
CA PRO A 28 17.70 -18.31 27.82
C PRO A 28 16.23 -18.38 27.38
N ALA A 29 15.68 -17.25 26.92
CA ALA A 29 14.28 -17.11 26.51
C ALA A 29 13.90 -18.08 25.38
N ARG A 30 14.83 -18.49 24.52
CA ARG A 30 14.58 -19.44 23.41
C ARG A 30 14.06 -20.80 23.85
N VAL A 31 14.34 -21.20 25.10
CA VAL A 31 13.89 -22.47 25.71
C VAL A 31 12.90 -22.25 26.86
N CYS A 32 12.34 -21.04 26.95
CA CYS A 32 11.32 -20.68 27.92
C CYS A 32 9.92 -20.79 27.32
N ASP A 33 8.96 -21.09 28.18
CA ASP A 33 7.54 -20.96 27.89
C ASP A 33 7.16 -19.47 27.93
N ILE A 34 6.17 -19.07 27.15
CA ILE A 34 5.55 -17.74 27.26
C ILE A 34 4.37 -17.88 28.21
N ASP A 35 4.45 -17.19 29.34
CA ASP A 35 3.50 -17.28 30.44
C ASP A 35 2.74 -15.96 30.60
N HIS A 36 1.44 -16.08 30.87
CA HIS A 36 0.58 -14.93 31.16
C HIS A 36 0.68 -14.53 32.64
N THR A 37 0.89 -13.24 32.92
CA THR A 37 0.86 -12.70 34.30
C THR A 37 -0.53 -12.82 34.91
N ILE A 38 -1.53 -12.19 34.27
CA ILE A 38 -2.94 -12.47 34.52
C ILE A 38 -3.32 -13.69 33.67
N PRO A 39 -3.73 -14.82 34.27
CA PRO A 39 -4.04 -16.03 33.53
C PRO A 39 -5.08 -15.82 32.44
N PHE A 40 -4.87 -16.44 31.29
CA PHE A 40 -5.88 -16.49 30.24
C PHE A 40 -7.05 -17.38 30.69
N ASN A 41 -8.28 -16.92 30.50
CA ASN A 41 -9.46 -17.70 30.79
C ASN A 41 -9.94 -18.38 29.49
N HIS A 42 -9.86 -19.71 29.46
CA HIS A 42 -10.23 -20.51 28.28
C HIS A 42 -11.74 -20.56 28.03
N THR A 43 -12.55 -20.42 29.09
CA THR A 43 -14.01 -20.49 29.05
C THR A 43 -14.62 -19.15 28.68
N ASP A 44 -14.10 -18.07 29.26
CA ASP A 44 -14.46 -16.69 28.93
C ASP A 44 -13.20 -15.83 28.71
N PRO A 45 -12.71 -15.73 27.47
CA PRO A 45 -11.54 -14.93 27.15
C PRO A 45 -11.67 -13.44 27.48
N GLY A 46 -12.89 -12.91 27.63
CA GLY A 46 -13.15 -11.51 27.97
C GLY A 46 -12.89 -11.18 29.44
N ALA A 47 -13.11 -12.16 30.33
CA ALA A 47 -12.89 -12.02 31.78
C ALA A 47 -11.46 -12.38 32.22
N GLY A 48 -10.62 -12.93 31.33
CA GLY A 48 -9.24 -13.31 31.63
C GLY A 48 -8.18 -12.29 31.19
N GLY A 49 -6.92 -12.65 31.40
CA GLY A 49 -5.79 -11.87 30.92
C GLY A 49 -5.62 -11.97 29.40
N ARG A 50 -5.48 -10.83 28.73
CA ARG A 50 -5.30 -10.77 27.27
C ARG A 50 -3.92 -11.28 26.86
N THR A 51 -3.83 -11.93 25.70
CA THR A 51 -2.57 -12.33 25.06
C THR A 51 -1.92 -11.12 24.37
N VAL A 52 -1.29 -10.25 25.16
CA VAL A 52 -0.64 -9.01 24.73
C VAL A 52 0.72 -8.86 25.39
N LEU A 53 1.62 -8.09 24.79
CA LEU A 53 3.01 -7.96 25.25
C LEU A 53 3.13 -7.59 26.74
N ALA A 54 2.26 -6.71 27.23
CA ALA A 54 2.24 -6.26 28.63
C ALA A 54 1.82 -7.35 29.64
N ASN A 55 1.14 -8.42 29.20
CA ASN A 55 0.67 -9.50 30.06
C ASN A 55 1.47 -10.81 29.87
N LEU A 56 2.46 -10.82 28.97
CA LEU A 56 3.25 -12.01 28.65
C LEU A 56 4.69 -11.84 29.13
N LYS A 57 5.32 -12.95 29.55
CA LYS A 57 6.73 -13.00 29.94
C LYS A 57 7.34 -14.38 29.73
N CYS A 58 8.66 -14.45 29.59
CA CYS A 58 9.39 -15.71 29.48
C CYS A 58 9.62 -16.35 30.84
N LEU A 59 9.15 -17.59 31.01
CA LEU A 59 9.49 -18.43 32.16
C LEU A 59 10.05 -19.77 31.69
N CYS A 60 11.17 -20.20 32.27
CA CYS A 60 11.65 -21.55 32.03
C CYS A 60 10.65 -22.56 32.60
N ARG A 61 10.62 -23.78 32.05
CA ARG A 61 9.65 -24.82 32.44
C ARG A 61 9.53 -25.02 33.97
N LYS A 62 10.66 -24.95 34.69
CA LYS A 62 10.69 -25.03 36.16
C LYS A 62 9.90 -23.90 36.82
N HIS A 63 10.18 -22.65 36.45
CA HIS A 63 9.55 -21.49 37.07
C HIS A 63 8.12 -21.25 36.58
N HIS A 64 7.81 -21.63 35.34
CA HIS A 64 6.44 -21.65 34.86
C HIS A 64 5.58 -22.59 35.74
N ARG A 65 6.03 -23.83 35.96
CA ARG A 65 5.35 -24.76 36.87
C ARG A 65 5.26 -24.25 38.31
N LEU A 66 6.33 -23.63 38.82
CA LEU A 66 6.31 -23.02 40.15
C LEU A 66 5.22 -21.95 40.26
N LYS A 67 5.07 -21.08 39.27
CA LYS A 67 3.98 -20.10 39.23
C LYS A 67 2.61 -20.76 39.13
N THR A 68 2.46 -21.80 38.33
CA THR A 68 1.18 -22.49 38.14
C THR A 68 0.71 -23.23 39.40
N PHE A 69 1.59 -23.99 40.04
CA PHE A 69 1.21 -24.93 41.12
C PHE A 69 1.50 -24.39 42.53
N HIS A 70 2.44 -23.46 42.66
CA HIS A 70 2.83 -22.85 43.93
C HIS A 70 2.66 -21.34 43.91
N GLY A 71 1.77 -20.84 43.05
CA GLY A 71 1.36 -19.45 43.00
C GLY A 71 0.14 -19.15 43.88
N GLY A 72 -0.23 -17.87 44.00
CA GLY A 72 -1.46 -17.43 44.65
C GLY A 72 -1.25 -16.66 45.96
N ILE A 73 -2.31 -16.54 46.76
CA ILE A 73 -2.34 -15.69 47.97
C ILE A 73 -1.30 -16.17 49.02
N THR A 74 -1.14 -17.48 49.17
CA THR A 74 -0.15 -18.09 50.08
C THR A 74 1.14 -18.52 49.38
N GLY A 75 1.22 -18.30 48.06
CA GLY A 75 2.32 -18.74 47.21
C GLY A 75 3.10 -17.59 46.59
N TRP A 76 3.78 -17.88 45.49
CA TRP A 76 4.41 -16.86 44.66
C TRP A 76 3.37 -16.01 43.94
N ARG A 77 3.61 -14.71 43.87
CA ARG A 77 2.80 -13.77 43.07
C ARG A 77 3.70 -12.96 42.19
N ASP A 78 3.17 -12.56 41.04
CA ASP A 78 3.84 -11.72 40.08
C ASP A 78 2.93 -10.60 39.61
N GLU A 79 3.51 -9.41 39.50
CA GLU A 79 2.90 -8.23 38.91
C GLU A 79 3.81 -7.74 37.80
N GLN A 80 3.25 -7.54 36.60
CA GLN A 80 3.98 -7.06 35.45
C GLN A 80 3.58 -5.62 35.14
N LEU A 81 4.57 -4.73 35.17
CA LEU A 81 4.39 -3.31 34.92
C LEU A 81 4.38 -3.00 33.40
N PRO A 82 3.86 -1.84 32.99
CA PRO A 82 3.78 -1.46 31.57
C PRO A 82 5.12 -1.40 30.83
N ASP A 83 6.22 -1.15 31.56
CA ASP A 83 7.60 -1.14 31.04
C ASP A 83 8.20 -2.55 30.89
N GLY A 84 7.47 -3.60 31.27
CA GLY A 84 7.91 -4.99 31.22
C GLY A 84 8.69 -5.46 32.45
N VAL A 85 8.87 -4.60 33.46
CA VAL A 85 9.40 -5.01 34.77
C VAL A 85 8.42 -5.98 35.42
N VAL A 86 8.95 -7.03 36.06
CA VAL A 86 8.13 -7.98 36.82
C VAL A 86 8.54 -7.93 38.28
N ILE A 87 7.58 -7.64 39.15
CA ILE A 87 7.71 -7.68 40.60
C ILE A 87 7.21 -9.05 41.07
N TRP A 88 8.11 -9.83 41.64
CA TRP A 88 7.79 -11.12 42.26
C TRP A 88 7.66 -10.97 43.75
N THR A 89 6.57 -11.45 44.34
CA THR A 89 6.41 -11.59 45.78
C THR A 89 6.53 -13.06 46.14
N SER A 90 7.48 -13.37 47.01
CA SER A 90 7.64 -14.72 47.55
C SER A 90 6.57 -15.06 48.59
N PRO A 91 6.36 -16.35 48.92
CA PRO A 91 5.42 -16.78 49.96
C PRO A 91 5.70 -16.13 51.33
N THR A 92 6.94 -15.76 51.62
CA THR A 92 7.36 -15.09 52.87
C THR A 92 7.20 -13.57 52.81
N GLY A 93 6.62 -13.02 51.74
CA GLY A 93 6.37 -11.59 51.57
C GLY A 93 7.55 -10.78 51.01
N LYS A 94 8.72 -11.37 50.81
CA LYS A 94 9.85 -10.66 50.18
C LYS A 94 9.56 -10.37 48.71
N THR A 95 9.88 -9.16 48.27
CA THR A 95 9.70 -8.72 46.88
C THR A 95 11.03 -8.71 46.12
N TYR A 96 10.96 -9.10 44.85
CA TYR A 96 12.09 -9.15 43.94
C TYR A 96 11.71 -8.46 42.63
N ARG A 97 12.55 -7.53 42.20
CA ARG A 97 12.34 -6.82 40.93
C ARG A 97 13.22 -7.44 39.86
N THR A 98 12.62 -7.78 38.71
CA THR A 98 13.34 -8.23 37.53
C THR A 98 13.11 -7.26 36.38
N VAL A 99 14.16 -6.86 35.67
CA VAL A 99 14.12 -5.90 34.54
C VAL A 99 14.43 -6.63 33.23
N PRO A 100 13.65 -6.42 32.15
CA PRO A 100 13.85 -7.14 30.89
C PRO A 100 15.25 -6.89 30.33
N ALA A 101 16.05 -7.94 30.17
CA ALA A 101 17.44 -7.79 29.73
C ALA A 101 17.55 -7.23 28.30
N GLY A 102 16.52 -7.42 27.48
CA GLY A 102 16.43 -6.80 26.16
C GLY A 102 16.26 -5.29 26.21
N ALA A 103 15.71 -4.71 27.28
CA ALA A 103 15.62 -3.26 27.40
C ALA A 103 17.01 -2.61 27.54
N GLU A 104 17.95 -3.30 28.19
CA GLU A 104 19.35 -2.86 28.30
C GLU A 104 20.08 -2.98 26.96
N LEU A 105 19.89 -4.08 26.22
CA LEU A 105 20.58 -4.31 24.94
C LEU A 105 19.97 -3.55 23.76
N PHE A 106 18.66 -3.25 23.79
CA PHE A 106 17.93 -2.61 22.71
C PHE A 106 17.38 -1.24 23.10
N SER A 107 18.04 -0.55 24.04
CA SER A 107 17.68 0.81 24.48
C SER A 107 17.36 1.71 23.28
N ASN A 108 16.05 1.90 23.11
CA ASN A 108 15.33 2.77 22.19
C ASN A 108 15.58 2.63 20.68
N PRO A 109 14.78 1.85 19.92
CA PRO A 109 14.44 2.29 18.58
C PRO A 109 13.47 3.46 18.77
N ALA A 110 13.93 4.69 18.47
CA ALA A 110 13.10 5.88 18.37
C ALA A 110 11.68 5.52 17.88
N PRO A 111 10.60 6.13 18.44
CA PRO A 111 9.24 5.70 18.18
C PRO A 111 9.06 5.55 16.68
N ARG A 112 8.96 4.30 16.19
CA ARG A 112 8.54 4.06 14.82
C ARG A 112 7.17 4.68 14.80
N ARG A 113 7.05 5.87 14.19
CA ARG A 113 5.75 6.48 13.88
C ARG A 113 4.98 5.35 13.22
N SER A 114 4.02 4.77 13.95
CA SER A 114 3.21 3.69 13.41
C SER A 114 2.39 4.36 12.34
N ARG A 115 2.88 4.35 11.10
CA ARG A 115 2.11 4.80 9.95
C ARG A 115 0.84 3.98 10.03
N THR A 116 -0.27 4.66 10.26
CA THR A 116 -1.54 3.96 10.28
C THR A 116 -1.77 3.39 8.88
N ARG A 117 -2.61 2.36 8.76
CA ARG A 117 -3.02 1.87 7.43
C ARG A 117 -3.61 3.00 6.57
N ALA A 118 -4.19 4.02 7.18
CA ALA A 118 -4.66 5.22 6.51
C ALA A 118 -3.51 6.05 5.91
N ASP A 119 -2.42 6.28 6.65
CA ASP A 119 -1.23 7.01 6.18
C ASP A 119 -0.52 6.29 5.03
N GLU A 120 -0.47 4.96 5.09
CA GLU A 120 0.09 4.13 4.03
C GLU A 120 -0.78 4.16 2.76
N ARG A 121 -2.12 4.10 2.93
CA ARG A 121 -3.07 4.22 1.83
C ARG A 121 -3.00 5.61 1.19
N ALA A 122 -2.95 6.67 1.99
CA ALA A 122 -2.83 8.05 1.52
C ALA A 122 -1.53 8.25 0.71
N ALA A 123 -0.40 7.75 1.23
CA ALA A 123 0.88 7.80 0.52
C ALA A 123 0.85 7.03 -0.82
N ARG A 124 0.20 5.86 -0.85
CA ARG A 124 0.03 5.08 -2.10
C ARG A 124 -0.79 5.84 -3.13
N ILE A 125 -1.90 6.44 -2.71
CA ILE A 125 -2.78 7.24 -3.59
C ILE A 125 -2.02 8.46 -4.12
N ALA A 126 -1.28 9.17 -3.27
CA ALA A 126 -0.46 10.32 -3.69
C ALA A 126 0.58 9.92 -4.76
N ARG A 127 1.28 8.79 -4.57
CA ARG A 127 2.24 8.27 -5.56
C ARG A 127 1.57 7.88 -6.88
N ALA A 128 0.38 7.28 -6.84
CA ALA A 128 -0.37 6.95 -8.05
C ALA A 128 -0.84 8.22 -8.80
N ARG A 129 -1.34 9.23 -8.07
CA ARG A 129 -1.74 10.52 -8.63
C ARG A 129 -0.57 11.24 -9.28
N ASN A 130 0.60 11.28 -8.63
CA ASN A 130 1.79 11.92 -9.20
C ASN A 130 2.24 11.22 -10.49
N ARG A 131 2.30 9.87 -10.49
CA ARG A 131 2.61 9.10 -11.71
C ARG A 131 1.63 9.42 -12.84
N ASN A 132 0.33 9.42 -12.56
CA ASN A 132 -0.68 9.75 -13.58
C ASN A 132 -0.54 11.20 -14.07
N HIS A 133 -0.24 12.15 -13.19
CA HIS A 133 -0.06 13.55 -13.55
C HIS A 133 1.13 13.73 -14.50
N VAL A 134 2.28 13.13 -14.19
CA VAL A 134 3.46 13.14 -15.06
C VAL A 134 3.14 12.51 -16.42
N GLN A 135 2.42 11.38 -16.43
CA GLN A 135 2.10 10.66 -17.65
C GLN A 135 1.08 11.38 -18.56
N ARG A 136 0.21 12.25 -18.02
CA ARG A 136 -0.83 12.95 -18.81
C ARG A 136 -0.23 13.76 -19.95
N ARG A 137 0.86 14.51 -19.73
CA ARG A 137 1.46 15.36 -20.78
C ARG A 137 1.95 14.55 -21.97
N ALA A 138 2.60 13.41 -21.71
CA ALA A 138 3.05 12.49 -22.77
C ALA A 138 1.85 11.85 -23.50
N ASN A 139 0.81 11.46 -22.75
CA ASN A 139 -0.39 10.85 -23.33
C ASN A 139 -1.21 11.80 -24.19
N THR A 140 -1.25 13.10 -23.88
CA THR A 140 -2.02 14.10 -24.66
C THR A 140 -1.50 14.22 -26.08
N ALA A 141 -0.18 14.38 -26.26
CA ALA A 141 0.41 14.50 -27.60
C ALA A 141 0.22 13.22 -28.45
N GLU A 142 0.34 12.05 -27.83
CA GLU A 142 0.04 10.78 -28.52
C GLU A 142 -1.45 10.66 -28.90
N GLN A 143 -2.35 11.13 -28.02
CA GLN A 143 -3.79 11.12 -28.30
C GLN A 143 -4.14 12.06 -29.45
N GLU A 144 -3.56 13.27 -29.50
CA GLU A 144 -3.74 14.22 -30.60
C GLU A 144 -3.28 13.63 -31.95
N LEU A 145 -2.10 12.99 -31.98
CA LEU A 145 -1.60 12.31 -33.18
C LEU A 145 -2.53 11.16 -33.61
N ARG A 146 -3.00 10.34 -32.67
CA ARG A 146 -3.95 9.25 -32.97
C ARG A 146 -5.28 9.79 -33.50
N GLN A 147 -5.81 10.85 -32.90
CA GLN A 147 -7.04 11.50 -33.33
C GLN A 147 -6.89 12.11 -34.73
N ALA A 148 -5.79 12.82 -35.00
CA ALA A 148 -5.51 13.39 -36.30
C ALA A 148 -5.35 12.30 -37.38
N ARG A 149 -4.64 11.20 -37.07
CA ARG A 149 -4.51 10.05 -37.96
C ARG A 149 -5.86 9.42 -38.28
N LYS A 150 -6.72 9.25 -37.28
CA LYS A 150 -8.09 8.74 -37.47
C LYS A 150 -8.93 9.68 -38.33
N ALA A 151 -8.89 10.98 -38.05
CA ALA A 151 -9.63 11.98 -38.81
C ALA A 151 -9.21 12.01 -40.29
N GLU A 152 -7.91 11.91 -40.58
CA GLU A 152 -7.42 11.84 -41.96
C GLU A 152 -7.90 10.58 -42.67
N ILE A 153 -7.83 9.39 -42.04
CA ILE A 153 -8.34 8.15 -42.64
C ILE A 153 -9.84 8.28 -42.97
N GLU A 154 -10.63 8.83 -42.04
CA GLU A 154 -12.06 9.07 -42.27
C GLU A 154 -12.31 10.08 -43.40
N ALA A 155 -11.48 11.13 -43.51
CA ALA A 155 -11.55 12.08 -44.63
C ALA A 155 -11.24 11.41 -45.97
N ARG A 156 -10.24 10.52 -46.04
CA ARG A 156 -9.93 9.75 -47.25
C ARG A 156 -11.06 8.82 -47.66
N LYS A 157 -11.64 8.10 -46.69
CA LYS A 157 -12.82 7.25 -46.92
C LYS A 157 -13.98 8.05 -47.46
N PHE A 158 -14.26 9.21 -46.86
CA PHE A 158 -15.30 10.11 -47.34
C PHE A 158 -15.02 10.58 -48.78
N ARG A 159 -13.80 11.04 -49.07
CA ARG A 159 -13.42 11.47 -50.43
C ARG A 159 -13.57 10.34 -51.44
N ASN A 160 -13.07 9.14 -51.14
CA ASN A 160 -13.21 7.97 -52.00
C ASN A 160 -14.66 7.56 -52.21
N HIS A 161 -15.47 7.55 -51.15
CA HIS A 161 -16.90 7.26 -51.23
C HIS A 161 -17.64 8.27 -52.14
N MET A 162 -17.32 9.56 -52.03
CA MET A 162 -17.91 10.60 -52.89
C MET A 162 -17.50 10.43 -54.37
N ARG A 163 -16.27 9.96 -54.64
CA ARG A 163 -15.82 9.62 -56.00
C ARG A 163 -16.65 8.46 -56.57
N ASP A 164 -16.89 7.42 -55.77
CA ASP A 164 -17.68 6.26 -56.17
C ASP A 164 -19.13 6.63 -56.46
N MET A 165 -19.73 7.45 -55.61
CA MET A 165 -21.08 7.95 -55.81
C MET A 165 -21.18 8.79 -57.09
N LEU A 166 -20.22 9.69 -57.35
CA LEU A 166 -20.24 10.48 -58.58
C LEU A 166 -20.16 9.59 -59.82
N PHE A 167 -19.26 8.61 -59.83
CA PHE A 167 -19.11 7.68 -60.96
C PHE A 167 -20.40 6.88 -61.20
N LEU A 168 -21.02 6.36 -60.13
CA LEU A 168 -22.28 5.61 -60.22
C LEU A 168 -23.45 6.45 -60.76
N PHE A 169 -23.56 7.72 -60.36
CA PHE A 169 -24.70 8.57 -60.73
C PHE A 169 -24.52 9.37 -62.04
N LYS A 170 -23.29 9.72 -62.44
CA LYS A 170 -23.03 10.53 -63.63
C LYS A 170 -22.27 9.83 -64.76
N GLY A 171 -21.54 8.74 -64.50
CA GLY A 171 -20.76 8.00 -65.51
C GLY A 171 -19.51 8.71 -66.06
N ASP A 172 -19.49 10.05 -66.05
CA ASP A 172 -18.40 10.91 -66.53
C ASP A 172 -17.76 11.76 -65.42
N ARG A 173 -16.63 12.42 -65.74
CA ARG A 173 -15.89 13.30 -64.82
C ARG A 173 -16.74 14.49 -64.35
N SER A 174 -16.51 14.94 -63.11
CA SER A 174 -17.14 16.15 -62.56
C SER A 174 -16.72 17.39 -63.36
N THR A 175 -17.69 18.20 -63.77
CA THR A 175 -17.46 19.53 -64.40
C THR A 175 -17.63 20.69 -63.41
N SER A 176 -17.91 20.41 -62.13
CA SER A 176 -18.15 21.45 -61.13
C SER A 176 -16.84 22.15 -60.72
N PRO A 177 -16.80 23.50 -60.71
CA PRO A 177 -15.61 24.25 -60.28
C PRO A 177 -15.35 24.15 -58.77
N PHE A 178 -16.35 23.72 -57.99
CA PHE A 178 -16.26 23.61 -56.53
C PHE A 178 -15.83 22.22 -56.03
N CYS A 179 -15.93 21.19 -56.88
CA CYS A 179 -15.66 19.80 -56.52
C CYS A 179 -14.70 19.14 -57.53
N THR A 180 -13.61 19.84 -57.84
CA THR A 180 -12.56 19.36 -58.76
C THR A 180 -11.80 18.15 -58.20
N TRP A 181 -11.66 18.09 -56.86
CA TRP A 181 -10.98 17.01 -56.13
C TRP A 181 -11.60 15.62 -56.29
N VAL A 182 -12.86 15.55 -56.75
CA VAL A 182 -13.57 14.30 -57.02
C VAL A 182 -13.01 13.61 -58.29
N ASN A 183 -12.31 14.35 -59.14
CA ASN A 183 -11.64 13.79 -60.32
C ASN A 183 -10.19 13.33 -60.03
N ASP A 184 -9.66 13.61 -58.84
CA ASP A 184 -8.32 13.20 -58.46
C ASP A 184 -8.22 11.68 -58.27
N PRO A 185 -7.03 11.08 -58.46
CA PRO A 185 -6.83 9.66 -58.23
C PRO A 185 -7.18 9.25 -56.80
N ARG A 186 -7.68 8.02 -56.64
CA ARG A 186 -8.08 7.49 -55.33
C ARG A 186 -6.92 7.50 -54.35
N GLU A 187 -7.23 7.89 -53.12
CA GLU A 187 -6.27 7.91 -52.04
C GLU A 187 -6.30 6.57 -51.29
N SER A 188 -5.14 6.09 -50.83
CA SER A 188 -5.08 4.89 -49.98
C SER A 188 -5.73 5.18 -48.62
N GLU A 189 -6.58 4.25 -48.16
CA GLU A 189 -7.19 4.31 -46.81
C GLU A 189 -6.20 3.95 -45.69
N GLU A 190 -5.00 3.51 -46.06
CA GLU A 190 -3.91 3.26 -45.13
C GLU A 190 -2.91 4.44 -45.12
N LEU A 191 -2.63 4.94 -43.92
CA LEU A 191 -1.61 5.98 -43.73
C LEU A 191 -0.24 5.36 -43.50
N PRO A 192 0.83 5.92 -44.10
CA PRO A 192 2.21 5.53 -43.81
C PRO A 192 2.54 5.61 -42.31
N PRO A 193 3.48 4.79 -41.80
CA PRO A 193 3.90 4.81 -40.40
C PRO A 193 4.44 6.17 -39.93
N ASP A 194 5.07 6.92 -40.82
CA ASP A 194 5.73 8.20 -40.62
C ASP A 194 4.81 9.42 -40.85
N TRP A 195 3.53 9.19 -41.13
CA TRP A 195 2.56 10.27 -41.37
C TRP A 195 2.44 11.22 -40.16
N ARG A 196 2.43 12.52 -40.45
CA ARG A 196 2.21 13.60 -39.48
C ARG A 196 1.08 14.50 -39.96
N PRO A 197 0.28 15.06 -39.03
CA PRO A 197 -0.77 16.00 -39.41
C PRO A 197 -0.16 17.24 -40.08
N PRO A 198 -0.82 17.81 -41.10
CA PRO A 198 -0.39 19.06 -41.69
C PRO A 198 -0.40 20.17 -40.63
N PRO A 199 0.51 21.16 -40.71
CA PRO A 199 0.49 22.29 -39.79
C PRO A 199 -0.87 22.98 -39.88
N ALA A 200 -1.38 23.44 -38.73
CA ALA A 200 -2.63 24.19 -38.70
C ALA A 200 -2.55 25.37 -39.69
N PRO A 201 -3.61 25.64 -40.46
CA PRO A 201 -3.61 26.80 -41.35
C PRO A 201 -3.32 28.06 -40.53
N PRO A 202 -2.54 29.02 -41.07
CA PRO A 202 -2.31 30.28 -40.38
C PRO A 202 -3.68 30.90 -40.07
N CYS A 203 -3.88 31.33 -38.82
CA CYS A 203 -5.07 32.10 -38.45
C CYS A 203 -5.17 33.28 -39.42
N LEU A 204 -6.25 33.34 -40.21
CA LEU A 204 -6.54 34.51 -41.01
C LEU A 204 -6.75 35.68 -40.05
N THR A 205 -5.73 36.52 -39.90
CA THR A 205 -5.88 37.82 -39.26
C THR A 205 -6.86 38.61 -40.13
N ILE A 206 -8.10 38.76 -39.66
CA ILE A 206 -9.08 39.60 -40.33
C ILE A 206 -8.57 41.04 -40.19
N HIS A 207 -7.89 41.54 -41.22
CA HIS A 207 -7.67 42.97 -41.36
C HIS A 207 -9.04 43.61 -41.62
N HIS A 208 -9.57 44.33 -40.63
CA HIS A 208 -10.67 45.26 -40.85
C HIS A 208 -10.20 46.26 -41.91
N PHE A 209 -10.86 46.26 -43.07
CA PHE A 209 -10.79 47.35 -44.03
C PHE A 209 -11.66 48.47 -43.48
N ASP A 210 -11.03 49.54 -42.99
CA ASP A 210 -11.72 50.81 -42.79
C ASP A 210 -11.87 51.48 -44.17
N GLU A 211 -13.11 51.55 -44.67
CA GLU A 211 -13.48 52.35 -45.84
C GLU A 211 -13.47 53.85 -45.48
N GLN A 212 -12.89 54.66 -46.38
CA GLN A 212 -12.89 56.13 -46.34
C GLN A 212 -14.21 56.70 -46.85
#